data_AF-A0AAQ2C925-F1
#
_entry.id   AF-A0AAQ2C925-F1
#
_cell.length_a   1.000
_cell.length_b   1.000
_cell.length_c   1.000
_cell.angle_alpha   90.00
_cell.angle_beta   90.00
_cell.angle_gamma   90.00
#
_symmetry.space_group_name_H-M   'P 1'
#
loop_
_entity.id
_entity.type
_entity.pdbx_description
1 polymer ?
#
loop_
_entity_poly.entity_id
_entity_poly.type
_entity_poly.pdbx_seq_one_letter_code
_entity_poly.pdbx_strand_id
1 'polypeptide(L)'
;MKLTAIDPPGRSFSRWLTDEEVGQVLAHDRGWRLAPDGSVMAGTLRKTRIAPSLTVLGAAAIRHRWTSRAAAPGSDGSGPTHIMWGVFNARTDADIAAAVGA
;
A
#
# COMPACT_ATOMS: atom_id res chain seq x y z
N MET A 1 14.19 3.64 -17.81
CA MET A 1 13.74 3.30 -16.44
C MET A 1 13.46 1.81 -16.33
N LYS A 2 14.28 1.09 -15.56
CA LYS A 2 14.12 -0.34 -15.25
C LYS A 2 13.12 -0.48 -14.10
N LEU A 3 12.05 -1.24 -14.30
CA LEU A 3 11.07 -1.54 -13.26
C LEU A 3 11.37 -2.90 -12.66
N THR A 4 11.53 -2.97 -11.34
CA THR A 4 11.76 -4.22 -10.60
C THR A 4 10.48 -4.68 -9.94
N ALA A 5 10.26 -6.00 -9.92
CA ALA A 5 9.18 -6.57 -9.12
C ALA A 5 9.41 -6.26 -7.64
N ILE A 6 8.32 -6.13 -6.89
CA ILE A 6 8.33 -5.93 -5.45
C ILE A 6 7.89 -7.26 -4.85
N ASP A 7 8.78 -7.95 -4.14
CA ASP A 7 8.42 -9.16 -3.40
C ASP A 7 7.68 -8.78 -2.11
N PRO A 8 6.81 -9.62 -1.54
CA PRO A 8 6.21 -9.34 -0.24
C PRO A 8 7.27 -9.48 0.88
N PRO A 9 7.10 -8.81 2.04
CA PRO A 9 8.00 -8.97 3.16
C PRO A 9 7.99 -10.41 3.70
N GLY A 10 9.13 -10.87 4.19
CA GLY A 10 9.27 -12.23 4.77
C GLY A 10 8.53 -12.42 6.10
N ARG A 11 7.99 -11.35 6.69
CA ARG A 11 7.20 -11.35 7.93
C ARG A 11 5.73 -11.11 7.58
N SER A 12 4.84 -11.89 8.17
CA SER A 12 3.40 -11.91 7.84
C SER A 12 2.47 -11.45 8.98
N PHE A 13 3.03 -11.09 10.15
CA PHE A 13 2.24 -10.60 11.28
C PHE A 13 2.02 -9.08 11.19
N SER A 14 0.80 -8.73 10.78
CA SER A 14 0.30 -7.36 10.51
C SER A 14 0.56 -6.32 11.59
N ARG A 15 0.56 -6.70 12.88
CA ARG A 15 0.77 -5.75 13.99
C ARG A 15 2.22 -5.23 14.11
N TRP A 16 3.14 -5.78 13.33
CA TRP A 16 4.58 -5.48 13.42
C TRP A 16 5.19 -5.04 12.10
N LEU A 17 4.37 -4.80 11.06
CA LEU A 17 4.88 -4.29 9.80
C LEU A 17 5.14 -2.79 9.92
N THR A 18 6.31 -2.38 9.45
CA THR A 18 6.65 -0.97 9.23
C THR A 18 5.82 -0.38 8.08
N ASP A 19 5.77 0.95 7.97
CA ASP A 19 5.11 1.64 6.86
C ASP A 19 5.65 1.15 5.50
N GLU A 20 6.96 0.92 5.39
CA GLU A 20 7.57 0.38 4.17
C GLU A 20 7.07 -1.03 3.87
N GLU A 21 7.05 -1.92 4.86
CA GLU A 21 6.56 -3.30 4.69
C GLU A 21 5.05 -3.32 4.34
N VAL A 22 4.26 -2.39 4.90
CA VAL A 22 2.85 -2.21 4.50
C VAL A 22 2.77 -1.78 3.03
N GLY A 23 3.55 -0.77 2.63
CA GLY A 23 3.62 -0.34 1.23
C GLY A 23 4.05 -1.46 0.28
N GLN A 24 4.99 -2.30 0.72
CA GLN A 24 5.50 -3.45 -0.01
C GLN A 24 4.41 -4.49 -0.27
N VAL A 25 3.63 -4.85 0.77
CA VAL A 25 2.48 -5.76 0.62
C VAL A 25 1.45 -5.20 -0.35
N LEU A 26 1.08 -3.92 -0.19
CA LEU A 26 0.09 -3.25 -1.03
C LEU A 26 0.51 -3.20 -2.50
N ALA A 27 1.76 -2.84 -2.76
CA ALA A 27 2.29 -2.76 -4.11
C ALA A 27 2.44 -4.14 -4.76
N HIS A 28 2.86 -5.15 -4.00
CA HIS A 28 2.91 -6.54 -4.46
C HIS A 28 1.52 -7.07 -4.82
N ASP A 29 0.51 -6.87 -3.96
CA ASP A 29 -0.87 -7.31 -4.21
C ASP A 29 -1.47 -6.68 -5.48
N ARG A 30 -1.11 -5.42 -5.77
CA ARG A 30 -1.52 -4.70 -6.99
C ARG A 30 -0.68 -5.03 -8.23
N GLY A 31 0.38 -5.81 -8.10
CA GLY A 31 1.32 -6.06 -9.20
C GLY A 31 2.08 -4.82 -9.67
N TRP A 32 2.21 -3.82 -8.80
CA TRP A 32 3.02 -2.63 -9.07
C TRP A 32 4.51 -2.94 -8.98
N ARG A 33 5.34 -2.00 -9.44
CA ARG A 33 6.78 -2.19 -9.57
C ARG A 33 7.55 -0.99 -9.04
N LEU A 34 8.76 -1.26 -8.57
CA LEU A 34 9.68 -0.23 -8.11
C LEU A 34 10.49 0.31 -9.29
N ALA A 35 10.64 1.62 -9.34
CA ALA A 35 11.55 2.33 -10.20
C ALA A 35 12.96 2.42 -9.57
N PRO A 36 14.01 2.76 -10.35
CA PRO A 36 15.36 2.89 -9.80
C PRO A 36 15.52 4.06 -8.82
N ASP A 37 14.61 5.04 -8.87
CA ASP A 37 14.54 6.18 -7.94
C ASP A 37 13.73 5.85 -6.67
N GLY A 38 13.25 4.60 -6.53
CA GLY A 38 12.44 4.15 -5.39
C GLY A 38 10.93 4.40 -5.54
N SER A 39 10.49 5.05 -6.62
CA SER A 39 9.07 5.32 -6.83
C SER A 39 8.27 4.05 -7.16
N VAL A 40 7.02 4.02 -6.71
CA VAL A 40 6.07 2.92 -6.94
C VAL A 40 5.24 3.24 -8.16
N MET A 41 5.24 2.32 -9.12
CA MET A 41 4.66 2.54 -10.45
C MET A 41 3.67 1.44 -10.83
N ALA A 42 2.53 1.85 -11.35
CA ALA A 42 1.54 0.96 -11.96
C ALA A 42 1.75 0.83 -13.46
N GLY A 43 1.50 -0.36 -13.99
CA GLY A 43 1.53 -0.65 -15.42
C GLY A 43 2.94 -0.82 -16.01
N THR A 44 3.02 -1.62 -17.07
CA THR A 44 4.23 -1.80 -17.89
C THR A 44 4.22 -0.86 -19.10
N LEU A 45 3.03 -0.73 -19.71
CA LEU A 45 2.54 0.17 -20.75
C LEU A 45 2.65 1.67 -20.44
N ARG A 46 1.52 2.19 -19.96
CA ARG A 46 1.38 3.51 -19.37
C ARG A 46 1.82 3.42 -17.92
N LYS A 47 3.07 3.83 -17.68
CA LYS A 47 3.64 3.89 -16.34
C LYS A 47 3.01 5.06 -15.58
N THR A 48 2.19 4.76 -14.58
CA THR A 48 1.60 5.77 -13.70
C THR A 48 2.34 5.73 -12.37
N ARG A 49 2.79 6.88 -11.88
CA ARG A 49 3.37 6.95 -10.53
C ARG A 49 2.24 6.88 -9.52
N ILE A 50 2.38 5.99 -8.55
CA ILE A 50 1.40 5.79 -7.47
C ILE A 50 1.88 6.37 -6.16
N ALA A 51 3.19 6.26 -5.90
CA ALA A 51 3.81 6.83 -4.72
C ALA A 51 5.26 7.20 -5.00
N PRO A 52 5.81 8.21 -4.30
CA PRO A 52 7.23 8.53 -4.38
C PRO A 52 8.12 7.46 -3.72
N SER A 53 7.59 6.66 -2.79
CA SER A 53 8.28 5.50 -2.21
C SER A 53 7.29 4.52 -1.56
N LEU A 54 7.76 3.31 -1.23
CA LEU A 54 6.99 2.31 -0.47
C LEU A 54 6.59 2.82 0.92
N THR A 55 7.50 3.48 1.63
CA THR A 55 7.21 4.08 2.94
C THR A 55 6.07 5.09 2.85
N VAL A 56 6.09 5.96 1.83
CA VAL A 56 5.03 6.97 1.65
C VAL A 56 3.70 6.32 1.30
N LEU A 57 3.70 5.27 0.47
CA LEU A 57 2.50 4.48 0.18
C LEU A 57 1.88 3.87 1.45
N GLY A 58 2.68 3.19 2.27
CA GLY A 58 2.18 2.54 3.48
C GLY A 58 1.72 3.53 4.55
N ALA A 59 2.48 4.61 4.77
CA ALA A 59 2.09 5.69 5.67
C ALA A 59 0.74 6.32 5.27
N ALA A 60 0.53 6.57 3.98
CA ALA A 60 -0.74 7.07 3.47
C ALA A 60 -1.87 6.05 3.70
N ALA A 61 -1.64 4.77 3.41
CA ALA A 61 -2.64 3.72 3.59
C ALA A 61 -3.09 3.57 5.06
N ILE A 62 -2.15 3.67 6.00
CA ILE A 62 -2.44 3.65 7.44
C ILE A 62 -3.21 4.92 7.84
N ARG A 63 -2.73 6.10 7.44
CA ARG A 63 -3.37 7.40 7.75
C ARG A 63 -4.83 7.45 7.28
N HIS A 64 -5.10 6.93 6.09
CA HIS A 64 -6.45 6.87 5.54
C HIS A 64 -7.25 5.63 5.95
N ARG A 65 -6.70 4.80 6.84
CA ARG A 65 -7.30 3.55 7.33
C ARG A 65 -7.71 2.59 6.21
N TRP A 66 -6.99 2.57 5.09
CA TRP A 66 -7.25 1.65 3.98
C TRP A 66 -6.85 0.21 4.31
N THR A 67 -6.05 0.03 5.35
CA THR A 67 -5.60 -1.26 5.89
C THR A 67 -6.42 -1.69 7.12
N SER A 68 -7.50 -0.98 7.45
CA SER A 68 -8.30 -1.24 8.66
C SER A 68 -9.79 -1.29 8.34
N ARG A 69 -10.56 -2.01 9.17
CA ARG A 69 -12.03 -1.90 9.15
C ARG A 69 -12.45 -0.54 9.74
N ALA A 70 -13.61 -0.03 9.33
CA ALA A 70 -14.26 1.06 10.05
C ALA A 70 -14.45 0.68 11.53
N ALA A 71 -14.05 1.58 12.43
CA ALA A 71 -14.19 1.37 13.87
C ALA A 71 -15.68 1.28 14.24
N ALA A 72 -16.07 0.20 14.94
CA ALA A 72 -17.39 0.10 15.55
C ALA A 72 -17.40 0.88 16.89
N PRO A 73 -18.56 1.40 17.35
CA PRO A 73 -18.64 2.06 18.64
C PRO A 73 -18.09 1.16 19.77
N GLY A 74 -17.14 1.67 20.55
CA GLY A 74 -16.47 0.91 21.62
C GLY A 74 -15.28 0.04 21.18
N SER A 75 -14.90 0.07 19.90
CA SER A 75 -13.68 -0.53 19.38
C SER A 75 -12.76 0.55 18.82
N ASP A 76 -11.50 0.51 19.21
CA ASP A 76 -10.43 1.30 18.58
C ASP A 76 -10.03 0.73 17.19
N GLY A 77 -10.62 -0.39 16.78
CA GLY A 77 -10.28 -1.12 15.57
C GLY A 77 -8.98 -1.92 15.66
N SER A 78 -8.41 -2.12 16.87
CA SER A 78 -7.11 -2.76 17.10
C SER A 78 -7.16 -4.28 17.35
N GLY A 79 -8.34 -4.90 17.21
CA GLY A 79 -8.45 -6.36 17.28
C GLY A 79 -7.51 -7.05 16.29
N PRO A 80 -7.24 -8.37 16.41
CA PRO A 80 -6.49 -9.15 15.43
C PRO A 80 -7.31 -9.29 14.13
N THR A 81 -7.62 -8.18 13.50
CA THR A 81 -8.21 -8.10 12.18
C THR A 81 -7.08 -8.36 11.22
N HIS A 82 -7.10 -9.54 10.60
CA HIS A 82 -6.58 -9.75 9.26
C HIS A 82 -6.69 -8.43 8.50
N ILE A 83 -5.56 -7.83 8.08
CA ILE A 83 -5.59 -6.59 7.33
C ILE A 83 -6.52 -6.84 6.14
N MET A 84 -7.70 -6.23 6.19
CA MET A 84 -8.67 -6.37 5.10
C MET A 84 -8.26 -5.36 4.05
N TRP A 85 -7.35 -5.79 3.18
CA TRP A 85 -6.93 -5.05 1.99
C TRP A 85 -8.11 -4.68 1.09
N GLY A 86 -9.32 -5.19 1.33
CA GLY A 86 -10.53 -4.89 0.58
C GLY A 86 -10.84 -3.39 0.42
N VAL A 87 -10.60 -2.56 1.45
CA VAL A 87 -10.82 -1.10 1.32
C VAL A 87 -9.80 -0.49 0.35
N PHE A 88 -8.54 -0.90 0.47
CA PHE A 88 -7.51 -0.50 -0.47
C PHE A 88 -7.81 -1.01 -1.89
N ASN A 89 -8.15 -2.29 -2.04
CA ASN A 89 -8.41 -2.97 -3.31
C ASN A 89 -9.65 -2.45 -4.05
N ALA A 90 -10.61 -1.86 -3.33
CA ALA A 90 -11.74 -1.17 -3.95
C ALA A 90 -11.38 0.16 -4.62
N ARG A 91 -10.19 0.73 -4.36
CA ARG A 91 -9.76 2.01 -4.93
C ARG A 91 -9.11 1.85 -6.29
N THR A 92 -9.28 2.84 -7.16
CA THR A 92 -8.53 2.87 -8.42
C THR A 92 -7.10 3.34 -8.17
N ASP A 93 -6.18 2.95 -9.05
CA ASP A 93 -4.78 3.40 -9.00
C ASP A 93 -4.68 4.94 -9.06
N ALA A 94 -5.60 5.60 -9.78
CA ALA A 94 -5.67 7.06 -9.86
C ALA A 94 -6.08 7.71 -8.54
N ASP A 95 -7.08 7.15 -7.85
CA ASP A 95 -7.52 7.65 -6.53
C ASP A 95 -6.39 7.51 -5.50
N ILE A 96 -5.66 6.40 -5.56
CA ILE A 96 -4.53 6.15 -4.66
C ILE A 96 -3.41 7.15 -4.96
N ALA A 97 -3.00 7.32 -6.22
CA ALA A 97 -1.97 8.27 -6.62
C ALA A 97 -2.31 9.71 -6.17
N ALA A 98 -3.56 10.13 -6.39
CA ALA A 98 -4.03 11.46 -5.99
C ALA A 98 -3.98 11.66 -4.47
N ALA A 99 -4.39 10.66 -3.68
CA ALA A 99 -4.39 10.74 -2.22
C ALA A 99 -2.98 10.64 -1.59
N VAL A 100 -2.05 9.95 -2.27
CA VAL A 100 -0.64 9.85 -1.86
C VAL A 100 0.16 11.09 -2.28
N GLY A 101 -0.30 11.84 -3.29
CA GLY A 101 0.37 13.04 -3.81
C GLY A 101 1.47 12.72 -4.82
N ALA A 102 1.25 11.69 -5.65
CA ALA A 102 2.22 11.16 -6.61
C ALA A 102 2.15 11.81 -8.01
#